data_AF-A0A943LD48-F1
#
_entry.id   AF-A0A943LD48-F1
#
_cell.length_a   1.000
_cell.length_b   1.000
_cell.length_c   1.000
_cell.angle_alpha   90.00
_cell.angle_beta   90.00
_cell.angle_gamma   90.00
#
_symmetry.space_group_name_H-M   'P 1'
#
loop_
_entity.id
_entity.type
_entity.pdbx_description
1 polymer ?
#
loop_
_entity_poly.entity_id
_entity_poly.type
_entity_poly.pdbx_seq_one_letter_code
_entity_poly.pdbx_strand_id
1 'polypeptide(L)' 'MCKSKRLKDLKIRHIVLLNDYGYDYQEFLFVKKDAESYTFYHVPTNKEVTLRR' A
#
# COMPACT_ATOMS: atom_id res chain seq x y z
N MET A 1 -7.63 -21.40 7.27
CA MET A 1 -7.67 -20.01 7.78
C MET A 1 -6.61 -19.19 7.09
N CYS A 2 -6.98 -18.32 6.15
CA CYS A 2 -6.23 -17.12 5.78
C CYS A 2 -7.29 -16.14 5.29
N LYS A 3 -7.62 -15.14 6.11
CA LYS A 3 -8.54 -14.08 5.72
C LYS A 3 -7.84 -13.29 4.61
N SER A 4 -8.14 -13.59 3.35
CA SER A 4 -7.78 -12.76 2.21
C SER A 4 -8.49 -11.40 2.36
N LYS A 5 -7.93 -10.53 3.22
CA LYS A 5 -8.21 -9.10 3.17
C LYS A 5 -7.85 -8.71 1.75
N ARG A 6 -8.88 -8.45 0.93
CA ARG A 6 -8.77 -8.16 -0.50
C ARG A 6 -7.71 -7.10 -0.74
N LEU A 7 -6.49 -7.54 -1.05
CA LEU A 7 -5.42 -6.69 -1.55
C LEU A 7 -5.94 -6.12 -2.87
N LYS A 8 -6.09 -4.79 -2.93
CA LYS A 8 -6.60 -4.11 -4.12
C LYS A 8 -5.41 -3.60 -4.93
N ASP A 9 -5.61 -3.53 -6.23
CA ASP A 9 -4.65 -2.85 -7.10
C ASP A 9 -4.46 -1.39 -6.70
N LEU A 10 -3.25 -0.89 -6.96
CA LEU A 10 -2.92 0.50 -6.73
C LEU A 10 -3.68 1.39 -7.72
N LYS A 11 -4.14 2.56 -7.23
CA LYS A 11 -4.66 3.63 -8.07
C LYS A 11 -3.53 4.65 -8.33
N ILE A 12 -3.67 5.50 -9.34
CA ILE A 12 -2.67 6.55 -9.67
C ILE A 12 -2.22 7.34 -8.44
N ARG A 13 -3.16 7.79 -7.60
CA ARG A 13 -2.84 8.52 -6.34
C ARG A 13 -1.98 7.73 -5.34
N HIS A 14 -2.07 6.40 -5.35
CA HIS A 14 -1.25 5.54 -4.50
C HIS A 14 0.16 5.41 -5.08
N ILE A 15 0.26 5.29 -6.40
CA ILE A 15 1.54 5.24 -7.13
C ILE A 15 2.32 6.54 -6.92
N VAL A 16 1.67 7.69 -7.08
CA VAL A 16 2.28 9.00 -6.83
C VAL A 16 2.80 9.09 -5.40
N LEU A 17 1.99 8.73 -4.40
CA LEU A 17 2.43 8.77 -3.00
C LEU A 17 3.61 7.83 -2.72
N LEU A 18 3.58 6.60 -3.25
CA LEU A 18 4.68 5.65 -3.07
C LEU A 18 5.96 6.19 -3.72
N ASN A 19 5.87 6.77 -4.91
CA ASN A 19 7.00 7.43 -5.58
C ASN A 19 7.53 8.64 -4.80
N ASP A 20 6.66 9.48 -4.22
CA ASP A 20 7.07 10.64 -3.40
C ASP A 20 7.85 10.22 -2.15
N TYR A 21 7.54 9.03 -1.60
CA TYR A 21 8.28 8.43 -0.49
C TYR A 21 9.51 7.60 -0.95
N GLY A 22 9.78 7.50 -2.25
CA GLY A 22 10.90 6.76 -2.82
C GLY A 22 10.72 5.24 -2.86
N TYR A 23 9.49 4.74 -2.79
CA TYR A 23 9.18 3.31 -2.89
C TYR A 23 8.93 2.89 -4.34
N ASP A 24 9.35 1.66 -4.68
CA ASP A 24 8.92 1.02 -5.92
C ASP A 24 7.48 0.51 -5.76
N TYR A 25 6.52 1.23 -6.34
CA TYR A 25 5.10 0.90 -6.22
C TYR A 25 4.74 -0.50 -6.74
N GLN A 26 5.54 -1.12 -7.62
CA GLN A 26 5.26 -2.46 -8.14
C GLN A 26 5.35 -3.54 -7.05
N GLU A 27 6.09 -3.27 -5.98
CA GLU A 27 6.26 -4.17 -4.84
C GLU A 27 5.15 -4.02 -3.78
N PHE A 28 4.17 -3.14 -4.01
CA PHE A 28 3.14 -2.81 -3.04
C PHE A 28 1.73 -3.16 -3.52
N LEU A 29 0.91 -3.60 -2.57
CA LEU A 29 -0.53 -3.80 -2.75
C LEU A 29 -1.31 -2.91 -1.79
N PHE A 30 -2.46 -2.40 -2.22
CA PHE A 30 -3.27 -1.57 -1.35
C PHE A 30 -4.08 -2.41 -0.35
N VAL A 31 -3.93 -2.11 0.95
CA VAL A 31 -4.66 -2.79 2.03
C VAL A 31 -5.90 -1.98 2.39
N LYS A 32 -5.70 -0.75 2.88
CA LYS A 32 -6.78 0.10 3.39
C LYS A 32 -6.42 1.58 3.35
N LYS A 33 -7.46 2.40 3.48
CA LYS A 33 -7.40 3.85 3.63
C LYS A 33 -8.05 4.18 4.97
N ASP A 34 -7.38 5.02 5.76
CA ASP A 34 -7.95 5.69 6.91
C ASP A 34 -8.16 7.20 6.57
N ALA A 35 -8.60 8.01 7.53
CA ALA A 35 -8.89 9.44 7.29
C ALA A 35 -7.65 10.21 6.78
N GLU A 36 -6.49 9.94 7.37
CA GLU A 36 -5.24 10.68 7.16
C GLU A 36 -4.11 9.83 6.55
N SER A 37 -4.35 8.54 6.29
CA SER A 37 -3.30 7.62 5.86
C SER A 37 -3.76 6.54 4.88
N TYR A 38 -2.81 5.97 4.17
CA TYR A 38 -2.97 4.75 3.40
C TYR A 38 -2.06 3.65 3.97
N THR A 39 -2.58 2.43 4.04
CA THR A 39 -1.80 1.25 4.39
C THR A 39 -1.61 0.39 3.14
N PHE A 40 -0.36 0.06 2.88
CA PHE A 40 0.09 -0.78 1.79
C PHE A 40 0.74 -2.05 2.34
N TYR A 41 0.66 -3.14 1.59
CA TYR A 41 1.36 -4.38 1.87
C TYR A 41 2.57 -4.47 0.96
N HIS A 42 3.75 -4.50 1.56
CA HIS A 42 5.01 -4.67 0.85
C HIS A 42 5.28 -6.17 0.66
N VAL A 43 5.19 -6.63 -0.59
CA VAL A 43 5.27 -8.05 -0.95
C VAL A 43 6.64 -8.66 -0.62
N PRO A 44 7.79 -8.03 -0.96
CA PRO A 44 9.11 -8.62 -0.71
C PRO A 44 9.39 -8.86 0.78
N THR A 45 9.00 -7.92 1.65
CA THR A 45 9.27 -8.03 3.10
C THR A 45 8.12 -8.62 3.90
N ASN A 46 6.97 -8.91 3.27
CA ASN A 46 5.74 -9.32 3.93
C ASN A 46 5.33 -8.41 5.10
N LYS A 47 5.46 -7.09 4.93
CA LYS A 47 5.16 -6.09 5.97
C LYS A 47 4.10 -5.10 5.49
N GLU A 48 3.28 -4.62 6.41
CA GLU A 48 2.40 -3.49 6.15
C GLU A 48 3.15 -2.16 6.39
N VAL A 49 3.03 -1.23 5.46
CA VAL A 49 3.59 0.12 5.52
C VAL A 49 2.43 1.11 5.52
N THR A 50 2.40 2.02 6.48
CA THR A 50 1.35 3.05 6.56
C THR A 50 1.97 4.42 6.31
N LEU A 51 1.52 5.08 5.24
CA LEU A 51 1.98 6.40 4.82
C LEU A 51 0.88 7.44 5.07
N ARG A 52 1.27 8.61 5.54
CA ARG A 52 0.35 9.75 5.64
C ARG A 52 0.06 10.32 4.25
N ARG A 53 -1.20 10.70 4.05
CA ARG A 53 -1.70 11.32 2.82
C ARG A 53 -1.13 12.71 2.58
#